data_AF-T1B3V8-F1
#
_entry.id   AF-T1B3V8-F1
#
_cell.length_a   1.000
_cell.length_b   1.000
_cell.length_c   1.000
_cell.angle_alpha   90.00
_cell.angle_beta   90.00
_cell.angle_gamma   90.00
#
_symmetry.space_group_name_H-M   'P 1'
#
loop_
_entity.id
_entity.type
_entity.pdbx_description
1 polymer ?
#
loop_
_entity_poly.entity_id
_entity_poly.type
_entity_poly.pdbx_seq_one_letter_code
_entity_poly.pdbx_strand_id
1 'polypeptide(L)'
;RRRKLLQWNPSKEVERGSGDTLIGLFKSMAIGPALALLTTLALLLERPGALLVAAPLLLLWLASPAITGRISQPVTTQGFVPTPEALRFLRRLARKTWAFFEVHVGAQDHGLPPDNFQEQPAPVIAHRTSPTNMGLTLLANLAAYDLGYLGIGRLLLRT
;
A
#
# COMPACT_ATOMS: atom_id res chain seq x y z
N ARG A 1 3.61 29.41 2.23
CA ARG A 1 4.39 28.51 3.12
C ARG A 1 3.86 27.07 2.98
N ARG A 2 4.46 26.22 2.13
CA ARG A 2 4.13 24.79 2.10
C ARG A 2 4.93 24.10 3.23
N ARG A 3 4.30 23.86 4.37
CA ARG A 3 4.87 23.05 5.46
C ARG A 3 4.32 21.63 5.33
N LYS A 4 5.14 20.61 5.58
CA LYS A 4 4.82 19.16 5.57
C LYS A 4 4.89 18.40 4.22
N LEU A 5 5.61 18.89 3.22
CA LEU A 5 5.83 18.14 1.96
C LEU A 5 6.73 16.89 2.11
N LEU A 6 7.37 16.71 3.27
CA LEU A 6 8.29 15.61 3.58
C LEU A 6 7.78 14.72 4.72
N GLN A 7 6.56 14.93 5.21
CA GLN A 7 6.00 14.01 6.19
C GLN A 7 5.58 12.74 5.46
N TRP A 8 6.40 11.70 5.59
CA TRP A 8 6.03 10.36 5.19
C TRP A 8 4.77 9.99 5.96
N ASN A 9 3.67 9.82 5.23
CA ASN A 9 2.41 9.37 5.79
C ASN A 9 2.26 7.91 5.31
N PRO A 10 2.69 6.92 6.11
CA PRO A 10 2.56 5.53 5.71
C PRO A 10 1.10 5.27 5.34
N SER A 11 0.85 4.54 4.26
CA SER A 11 -0.51 4.18 3.83
C SER A 11 -1.33 3.57 4.98
N LYS A 12 -0.68 2.78 5.83
CA LYS A 12 -1.26 2.21 7.06
C LYS A 12 -1.72 3.24 8.09
N GLU A 13 -1.13 4.42 8.15
CA GLU A 13 -1.47 5.45 9.16
C GLU A 13 -2.68 6.29 8.71
N VAL A 14 -2.85 6.48 7.40
CA VAL A 14 -4.11 6.96 6.80
C VAL A 14 -5.25 5.95 7.02
N GLU A 15 -4.97 4.65 6.89
CA GLU A 15 -5.94 3.58 7.16
C GLU A 15 -6.31 3.50 8.65
N ARG A 16 -5.34 3.58 9.58
CA ARG A 16 -5.58 3.55 11.04
C ARG A 16 -6.34 4.78 11.56
N GLY A 17 -6.14 5.95 10.96
CA GLY A 17 -6.86 7.18 11.32
C GLY A 17 -8.36 7.11 11.01
N SER A 18 -8.78 6.13 10.21
CA SER A 18 -10.16 5.93 9.76
C SER A 18 -10.92 4.90 10.60
N GLY A 19 -10.52 4.68 11.86
CA GLY A 19 -11.33 4.08 12.92
C GLY A 19 -11.77 2.63 12.71
N ASP A 20 -11.24 1.73 13.55
CA ASP A 20 -11.69 0.34 13.76
C ASP A 20 -13.16 0.21 14.22
N THR A 21 -13.97 1.26 14.14
CA THR A 21 -15.38 1.28 14.55
C THR A 21 -16.24 1.69 13.37
N LEU A 22 -17.31 0.95 13.10
CA LEU A 22 -18.30 1.25 12.06
C LEU A 22 -18.77 2.72 12.10
N ILE A 23 -18.88 3.31 13.30
CA ILE A 23 -19.27 4.71 13.50
C ILE A 23 -18.24 5.70 12.91
N GLY A 24 -16.93 5.38 12.97
CA GLY A 24 -15.86 6.21 12.39
C GLY A 24 -15.90 6.21 10.86
N LEU A 25 -16.09 5.04 10.26
CA LEU A 25 -16.32 4.85 8.82
C LEU A 25 -17.58 5.57 8.32
N PHE A 26 -18.68 5.49 9.08
CA PHE A 26 -19.90 6.20 8.74
C PHE A 26 -19.72 7.72 8.79
N LYS A 27 -18.97 8.26 9.77
CA LYS A 27 -18.69 9.70 9.86
C LYS A 27 -17.76 10.20 8.75
N SER A 28 -16.73 9.44 8.40
CA SER A 28 -15.79 9.84 7.34
C SER A 28 -16.41 9.77 5.93
N MET A 29 -17.40 8.89 5.74
CA MET A 29 -18.08 8.69 4.44
C MET A 29 -19.50 9.28 4.38
N ALA A 30 -19.92 10.08 5.37
CA ALA A 30 -21.30 10.54 5.53
C ALA A 30 -21.86 11.34 4.32
N ILE A 31 -20.98 11.97 3.54
CA ILE A 31 -21.35 12.78 2.37
C ILE A 31 -22.14 11.95 1.34
N GLY A 32 -21.71 10.71 1.05
CA GLY A 32 -22.38 9.84 0.07
C GLY A 32 -23.82 9.51 0.46
N PRO A 33 -24.06 8.92 1.65
CA PRO A 33 -25.39 8.69 2.19
C PRO A 33 -26.26 9.97 2.29
N ALA A 34 -25.68 11.10 2.71
CA ALA A 34 -26.41 12.36 2.81
C ALA A 34 -26.88 12.85 1.43
N LEU A 35 -26.01 12.82 0.42
CA LEU A 35 -26.36 13.14 -0.97
C LEU A 35 -27.42 12.19 -1.52
N ALA A 36 -27.34 10.90 -1.22
CA ALA A 36 -28.35 9.92 -1.64
C ALA A 36 -29.73 10.26 -1.04
N LEU A 37 -29.81 10.59 0.24
CA LEU A 37 -31.05 10.98 0.91
C LEU A 37 -31.63 12.29 0.35
N LEU A 38 -30.79 13.32 0.19
CA LEU A 38 -31.22 14.61 -0.37
C LEU A 38 -31.72 14.47 -1.81
N THR A 39 -31.01 13.70 -2.64
CA THR A 39 -31.41 13.45 -4.03
C THR A 39 -32.69 12.64 -4.11
N THR A 40 -32.86 11.64 -3.23
CA THR A 40 -34.10 10.86 -3.13
C THR A 40 -35.29 11.76 -2.78
N LEU A 41 -35.12 12.66 -1.81
CA LEU A 41 -36.16 13.61 -1.41
C LEU A 41 -36.53 14.57 -2.55
N ALA A 42 -35.53 15.14 -3.24
CA ALA A 42 -35.77 16.02 -4.38
C ALA A 42 -36.53 15.30 -5.51
N LEU A 43 -36.14 14.07 -5.84
CA LEU A 43 -36.82 13.27 -6.87
C LEU A 43 -38.24 12.87 -6.46
N LEU A 44 -38.50 12.58 -5.19
CA LEU A 44 -39.85 12.30 -4.69
C LEU A 44 -40.79 13.50 -4.88
N LEU A 45 -40.29 14.73 -4.67
CA LEU A 45 -41.08 15.95 -4.77
C LEU A 45 -41.28 16.42 -6.22
N GLU A 46 -40.25 16.33 -7.06
CA GLU A 46 -40.31 16.88 -8.42
C GLU A 46 -40.66 15.84 -9.50
N ARG A 47 -40.08 14.64 -9.43
CA ARG A 47 -40.17 13.61 -10.49
C ARG A 47 -40.12 12.19 -9.94
N PRO A 48 -41.18 11.70 -9.28
CA PRO A 48 -41.17 10.38 -8.64
C PRO A 48 -40.91 9.23 -9.62
N GLY A 49 -41.30 9.38 -10.90
CA GLY A 49 -41.02 8.37 -11.93
C GLY A 49 -39.53 8.15 -12.23
N ALA A 50 -38.66 9.14 -11.96
CA ALA A 50 -37.21 9.00 -12.13
C ALA A 50 -36.55 8.16 -11.02
N LEU A 51 -37.23 7.94 -9.89
CA LEU A 51 -36.71 7.14 -8.78
C LEU A 51 -36.44 5.69 -9.19
N LEU A 52 -37.26 5.10 -10.06
CA LEU A 52 -37.03 3.73 -10.53
C LEU A 52 -35.68 3.60 -11.25
N VAL A 53 -35.28 4.63 -11.99
CA VAL A 53 -34.01 4.66 -12.72
C VAL A 53 -32.84 5.03 -11.79
N ALA A 54 -33.05 5.95 -10.86
CA ALA A 54 -32.01 6.43 -9.95
C ALA A 54 -31.77 5.50 -8.74
N ALA A 55 -32.75 4.66 -8.38
CA ALA A 55 -32.72 3.83 -7.17
C ALA A 55 -31.47 2.95 -7.05
N PRO A 56 -30.99 2.25 -8.09
CA PRO A 56 -29.79 1.42 -7.97
C PRO A 56 -28.56 2.22 -7.52
N LEU A 57 -28.38 3.43 -8.07
CA LEU A 57 -27.25 4.30 -7.73
C LEU A 57 -27.41 4.90 -6.32
N LEU A 58 -28.61 5.36 -5.98
CA LEU A 58 -28.91 5.94 -4.66
C LEU A 58 -28.74 4.90 -3.54
N LEU A 59 -29.19 3.66 -3.75
CA LEU A 59 -28.99 2.56 -2.83
C LEU A 59 -27.50 2.22 -2.66
N LEU A 60 -26.72 2.26 -3.75
CA LEU A 60 -25.28 2.01 -3.69
C LEU A 60 -24.55 3.09 -2.88
N TRP A 61 -24.89 4.37 -3.06
CA TRP A 61 -24.35 5.47 -2.26
C TRP A 61 -24.78 5.42 -0.80
N LEU A 62 -26.01 5.00 -0.52
CA LEU A 62 -26.48 4.82 0.85
C LEU A 62 -25.76 3.65 1.56
N ALA A 63 -25.53 2.56 0.84
CA ALA A 63 -24.88 1.35 1.35
C ALA A 63 -23.33 1.42 1.35
N SER A 64 -22.73 2.47 0.76
CA SER A 64 -21.28 2.54 0.56
C SER A 64 -20.44 2.40 1.84
N PRO A 65 -20.83 2.94 3.02
CA PRO A 65 -20.06 2.75 4.24
C PRO A 65 -20.08 1.30 4.72
N ALA A 66 -21.22 0.61 4.57
CA ALA A 66 -21.36 -0.80 4.94
C ALA A 66 -20.56 -1.72 3.99
N ILE A 67 -20.59 -1.43 2.69
CA ILE A 67 -19.80 -2.15 1.68
C ILE A 67 -18.30 -1.99 1.98
N THR A 68 -17.86 -0.76 2.22
CA THR A 68 -16.46 -0.47 2.57
C THR A 68 -16.06 -1.17 3.85
N GLY A 69 -16.89 -1.07 4.91
CA GLY A 69 -16.64 -1.76 6.18
C GLY A 69 -16.56 -3.28 6.08
N ARG A 70 -17.17 -3.91 5.06
CA ARG A 70 -17.02 -5.35 4.79
C ARG A 70 -15.73 -5.67 4.03
N ILE A 71 -15.38 -4.88 3.03
CA ILE A 71 -14.19 -5.13 2.20
C ILE A 71 -12.89 -4.77 2.93
N SER A 72 -12.94 -3.77 3.81
CA SER A 72 -11.81 -3.31 4.61
C SER A 72 -11.51 -4.19 5.84
N GLN A 73 -12.23 -5.30 6.04
CA GLN A 73 -11.94 -6.19 7.16
C GLN A 73 -10.55 -6.80 7.01
N PRO A 74 -9.74 -6.83 8.07
CA PRO A 74 -8.43 -7.43 8.00
C PRO A 74 -8.59 -8.91 7.63
N VAL A 75 -7.94 -9.32 6.55
CA VAL A 75 -7.88 -10.73 6.16
C VAL A 75 -7.17 -11.46 7.29
N THR A 76 -7.90 -12.33 7.98
CA THR A 76 -7.32 -13.25 8.96
C THR A 76 -6.35 -14.16 8.23
N THR A 77 -5.07 -13.81 8.28
CA THR A 77 -4.04 -14.58 7.61
C THR A 77 -3.86 -15.85 8.41
N GLN A 78 -4.34 -16.99 7.89
CA GLN A 78 -3.97 -18.29 8.46
C GLN A 78 -2.44 -18.40 8.42
N GLY A 79 -1.83 -18.82 9.53
CA GLY A 79 -0.38 -18.93 9.62
C GLY A 79 0.15 -19.84 8.52
N PHE A 80 0.88 -19.27 7.56
CA PHE A 80 1.51 -20.04 6.50
C PHE A 80 2.72 -20.76 7.07
N VAL A 81 2.62 -22.08 7.24
CA VAL A 81 3.75 -22.94 7.60
C VAL A 81 4.27 -23.58 6.32
N PRO A 82 5.41 -23.13 5.77
CA PRO A 82 5.94 -23.67 4.53
C PRO A 82 6.43 -25.11 4.72
N THR A 83 6.21 -25.95 3.71
CA THR A 83 6.93 -27.23 3.60
C THR A 83 8.42 -26.99 3.45
N PRO A 84 9.29 -27.99 3.75
CA PRO A 84 10.73 -27.85 3.55
C PRO A 84 11.13 -27.45 2.12
N GLU A 85 10.40 -27.92 1.11
CA GLU A 85 10.60 -27.57 -0.31
C GLU A 85 10.26 -26.11 -0.58
N ALA A 86 9.09 -25.68 -0.09
CA ALA A 86 8.63 -24.30 -0.22
C ALA A 86 9.59 -23.34 0.50
N LEU A 87 10.06 -23.69 1.70
CA LEU A 87 11.02 -22.89 2.44
C LEU A 87 12.36 -22.75 1.69
N ARG A 88 12.86 -23.85 1.10
CA ARG A 88 14.08 -23.82 0.27
C ARG A 88 13.89 -22.97 -0.99
N PHE A 89 12.71 -23.02 -1.60
CA PHE A 89 12.36 -22.15 -2.73
C PHE A 89 12.35 -20.68 -2.32
N LEU A 90 11.64 -20.33 -1.24
CA LEU A 90 11.53 -18.97 -0.72
C LEU A 90 12.89 -18.39 -0.31
N ARG A 91 13.76 -19.17 0.34
CA ARG A 91 15.13 -18.72 0.66
C ARG A 91 15.96 -18.44 -0.58
N ARG A 92 15.86 -19.28 -1.62
CA ARG A 92 16.55 -19.02 -2.90
C ARG A 92 16.01 -17.77 -3.58
N LEU A 93 14.70 -17.58 -3.58
CA LEU A 93 14.05 -16.40 -4.13
C LEU A 93 14.49 -15.14 -3.37
N ALA A 94 14.43 -15.16 -2.03
CA ALA A 94 14.85 -14.05 -1.20
C ALA A 94 16.32 -13.65 -1.44
N ARG A 95 17.24 -14.63 -1.54
CA ARG A 95 18.65 -14.34 -1.84
C ARG A 95 18.84 -13.73 -3.23
N LYS A 96 18.12 -14.22 -4.23
CA LYS A 96 18.13 -13.67 -5.61
C LYS A 96 17.59 -12.25 -5.64
N THR A 97 16.48 -11.99 -4.96
CA THR A 97 15.89 -10.65 -4.85
C THR A 97 16.84 -9.69 -4.12
N TRP A 98 17.48 -10.11 -3.03
CA TRP A 98 18.45 -9.27 -2.33
C TRP A 98 19.70 -8.98 -3.16
N ALA A 99 20.10 -9.88 -4.07
CA ALA A 99 21.22 -9.65 -4.99
C ALA A 99 21.05 -8.38 -5.84
N PHE A 100 19.80 -7.98 -6.15
CA PHE A 100 19.52 -6.70 -6.80
C PHE A 100 20.10 -5.53 -6.01
N PHE A 101 19.79 -5.45 -4.70
CA PHE A 101 20.28 -4.38 -3.83
C PHE A 101 21.80 -4.50 -3.62
N GLU A 102 22.31 -5.73 -3.54
CA GLU A 102 23.75 -5.95 -3.40
C GLU A 102 24.54 -5.32 -4.56
N VAL A 103 24.05 -5.49 -5.79
CA VAL A 103 24.67 -4.99 -7.03
C VAL A 103 24.40 -3.50 -7.27
N HIS A 104 23.17 -3.05 -7.09
CA HIS A 104 22.75 -1.71 -7.53
C HIS A 104 22.84 -0.62 -6.45
N VAL A 105 22.98 -1.00 -5.18
CA VAL A 105 23.17 -0.05 -4.07
C VAL A 105 24.66 0.02 -3.75
N GLY A 106 25.41 0.67 -4.65
CA GLY A 106 26.86 0.76 -4.61
C GLY A 106 27.37 2.19 -4.43
N ALA A 107 28.70 2.34 -4.37
CA ALA A 107 29.34 3.64 -4.24
C ALA A 107 29.04 4.59 -5.43
N GLN A 108 28.73 4.05 -6.60
CA GLN A 108 28.40 4.83 -7.81
C GLN A 108 27.17 5.72 -7.61
N ASP A 109 26.19 5.25 -6.85
CA ASP A 109 24.97 5.98 -6.51
C ASP A 109 24.95 6.40 -5.02
N HIS A 110 26.13 6.60 -4.41
CA HIS A 110 26.30 7.01 -3.01
C HIS A 110 25.63 6.08 -1.98
N GLY A 111 25.49 4.79 -2.29
CA GLY A 111 24.78 3.85 -1.45
C GLY A 111 23.26 4.00 -1.48
N LEU A 112 22.72 4.66 -2.51
CA LEU A 112 21.28 4.79 -2.75
C LEU A 112 20.84 3.84 -3.87
N PRO A 113 19.62 3.30 -3.79
CA PRO A 113 19.07 2.44 -4.85
C PRO A 113 18.66 3.27 -6.06
N PRO A 114 18.76 2.70 -7.27
CA PRO A 114 18.17 3.31 -8.44
C PRO A 114 16.64 3.33 -8.34
N ASP A 115 16.03 4.29 -9.02
CA ASP A 115 14.57 4.43 -9.12
C ASP A 115 13.98 3.33 -9.99
N ASN A 116 14.72 2.93 -11.03
CA ASN A 116 14.36 1.86 -11.93
C ASN A 116 15.59 1.17 -12.52
N PHE A 117 15.48 -0.15 -12.72
CA PHE A 117 16.40 -0.94 -13.52
C PHE A 117 15.60 -1.66 -14.59
N GLN A 118 15.93 -1.41 -15.85
CA GLN A 118 15.32 -2.05 -16.99
C GLN A 118 16.29 -3.06 -17.58
N GLU A 119 15.93 -4.34 -17.57
CA GLU A 119 16.79 -5.41 -18.12
C GLU A 119 16.61 -5.56 -19.65
N GLN A 120 15.38 -5.42 -20.12
CA GLN A 120 15.01 -5.52 -21.53
C GLN A 120 14.45 -4.19 -22.04
N PRO A 121 14.79 -3.73 -23.25
CA PRO A 121 15.57 -4.43 -24.29
C PRO A 121 17.09 -4.43 -24.06
N ALA A 122 17.60 -3.54 -23.22
CA ALA A 122 18.99 -3.49 -22.79
C ALA A 122 19.07 -3.00 -21.34
N PRO A 123 20.13 -3.36 -20.58
CA PRO A 123 20.34 -2.89 -19.22
C PRO A 123 20.42 -1.37 -19.14
N VAL A 124 19.43 -0.74 -18.52
CA VAL A 124 19.41 0.72 -18.25
C VAL A 124 19.09 0.96 -16.80
N ILE A 125 19.95 1.73 -16.12
CA ILE A 125 19.77 2.15 -14.73
C ILE A 125 19.35 3.62 -14.70
N ALA A 126 18.27 3.92 -13.99
CA ALA A 126 17.89 5.30 -13.71
C ALA A 126 18.63 5.78 -12.45
N HIS A 127 19.69 6.59 -12.64
CA HIS A 127 20.53 7.19 -11.58
C HIS A 127 19.84 8.33 -10.82
N ARG A 128 18.64 8.06 -10.34
CA ARG A 128 17.88 8.87 -9.38
C ARG A 128 17.29 7.91 -8.36
N THR A 129 16.85 8.42 -7.22
CA THR A 129 16.27 7.57 -6.17
C THR A 129 14.98 8.18 -5.65
N SER A 130 14.13 7.36 -5.04
CA SER A 130 12.88 7.78 -4.43
C SER A 130 12.84 7.44 -2.94
N PRO A 131 12.11 8.20 -2.11
CA PRO A 131 11.92 7.88 -0.70
C PRO A 131 11.40 6.45 -0.46
N THR A 132 10.55 5.95 -1.36
CA THR A 132 10.05 4.57 -1.32
C THR A 132 11.16 3.55 -1.54
N ASN A 133 12.03 3.75 -2.54
CA ASN A 133 13.13 2.82 -2.81
C ASN A 133 14.19 2.85 -1.72
N MET A 134 14.47 4.03 -1.14
CA MET A 134 15.32 4.15 0.04
C MET A 134 14.76 3.30 1.18
N GLY A 135 13.47 3.47 1.55
CA GLY A 135 12.82 2.65 2.58
C GLY A 135 12.86 1.15 2.27
N LEU A 136 12.61 0.76 1.02
CA LEU A 136 12.68 -0.62 0.57
C LEU A 136 14.09 -1.21 0.73
N THR A 137 15.13 -0.42 0.47
CA THR A 137 16.54 -0.84 0.63
C THR A 137 16.89 -1.09 2.09
N LEU A 138 16.45 -0.22 3.00
CA LEU A 138 16.66 -0.40 4.45
C LEU A 138 16.01 -1.72 4.92
N LEU A 139 14.76 -1.98 4.51
CA LEU A 139 14.05 -3.21 4.83
C LEU A 139 14.70 -4.45 4.19
N ALA A 140 15.19 -4.33 2.95
CA ALA A 140 15.88 -5.42 2.27
C ALA A 140 17.21 -5.77 2.96
N ASN A 141 17.96 -4.77 3.42
CA ASN A 141 19.21 -5.00 4.16
C ASN A 141 18.94 -5.62 5.53
N LEU A 142 17.92 -5.17 6.26
CA LEU A 142 17.51 -5.78 7.53
C LEU A 142 17.07 -7.24 7.34
N ALA A 143 16.22 -7.52 6.35
CA ALA A 143 15.80 -8.88 6.04
C ALA A 143 16.98 -9.78 5.63
N ALA A 144 17.96 -9.23 4.90
CA ALA A 144 19.18 -9.96 4.55
C ALA A 144 20.06 -10.27 5.76
N TYR A 145 20.09 -9.39 6.77
CA TYR A 145 20.74 -9.67 8.05
C TYR A 145 20.00 -10.79 8.81
N ASP A 146 18.68 -10.70 8.94
CA ASP A 146 17.86 -11.72 9.62
C ASP A 146 17.94 -13.11 8.95
N LEU A 147 18.10 -13.13 7.62
CA LEU A 147 18.28 -14.35 6.84
C LEU A 147 19.75 -14.84 6.76
N GLY A 148 20.70 -14.09 7.33
CA GLY A 148 22.12 -14.44 7.39
C GLY A 148 22.91 -14.21 6.09
N TYR A 149 22.39 -13.42 5.14
CA TYR A 149 23.10 -13.06 3.90
C TYR A 149 24.09 -11.91 4.12
N LEU A 150 23.82 -11.08 5.12
CA LEU A 150 24.55 -9.86 5.42
C LEU A 150 25.00 -9.87 6.89
N GLY A 151 26.29 -9.64 7.16
CA GLY A 151 26.79 -9.49 8.52
C GLY A 151 26.48 -8.09 9.10
N ILE A 152 26.42 -7.98 10.43
CA ILE A 152 26.04 -6.74 11.13
C ILE A 152 26.90 -5.52 10.75
N GLY A 153 28.21 -5.69 10.57
CA GLY A 153 29.09 -4.58 10.17
C GLY A 153 28.77 -4.05 8.77
N ARG A 154 28.44 -4.96 7.84
CA ARG A 154 28.07 -4.58 6.46
C ARG A 154 26.64 -4.03 6.40
N LEU A 155 25.76 -4.43 7.32
CA LEU A 155 24.46 -3.79 7.52
C LEU A 155 24.64 -2.32 7.91
N LEU A 156 25.42 -2.03 8.97
CA LEU A 156 25.64 -0.66 9.44
C LEU A 156 26.29 0.27 8.40
N LEU A 157 27.07 -0.28 7.46
CA LEU A 157 27.67 0.50 6.38
C LEU A 157 26.70 0.79 5.21
N ARG A 158 25.59 0.04 5.10
CA ARG A 158 24.61 0.14 4.00
C ARG A 158 23.28 0.75 4.42
N THR A 159 23.17 1.22 5.67
CA THR A 159 21.93 1.70 6.30
C THR A 159 22.25 3.02 7.00
#